data_AF-A0A6L8EK55-F1
#
_entry.id   AF-A0A6L8EK55-F1
#
_cell.length_a   1.000
_cell.length_b   1.000
_cell.length_c   1.000
_cell.angle_alpha   90.00
_cell.angle_beta   90.00
_cell.angle_gamma   90.00
#
_symmetry.space_group_name_H-M   'P 1'
#
loop_
_entity.id
_entity.type
_entity.pdbx_description
1 polymer ?
#
loop_
_entity_poly.entity_id
_entity_poly.type
_entity_poly.pdbx_seq_one_letter_code
_entity_poly.pdbx_strand_id
1 'polypeptide(L)'
;MMTDLNYPAIASFILFIIATLFITAYAARRTRSRKDFYVAGNTIGGIQNGIAISGDYMSAASFLGLVGLFFMAGYDTIFFIVNLILSWVVVLFLIAEKLRNLGSYTFADAVSVRLQARPIRILAAVVTLAVAVPYLLAQMVAAGGLFESLFGLSYT
;
A
#
# COMPACT_ATOMS: atom_id res chain seq x y z
N MET A 1 34.16 -4.32 2.66
CA MET A 1 33.75 -5.68 3.04
C MET A 1 33.37 -6.37 1.74
N MET A 2 34.05 -7.46 1.35
CA MET A 2 33.76 -8.16 0.08
C MET A 2 32.29 -8.60 0.10
N THR A 3 31.46 -8.05 -0.79
CA THR A 3 30.06 -8.42 -0.89
C THR A 3 29.94 -9.60 -1.85
N ASP A 4 29.96 -10.81 -1.29
CA ASP A 4 29.56 -11.99 -2.05
C ASP A 4 28.10 -11.83 -2.47
N LEU A 5 27.83 -11.86 -3.78
CA LEU A 5 26.48 -11.74 -4.32
C LEU A 5 25.58 -12.83 -3.73
N ASN A 6 24.45 -12.43 -3.17
CA ASN A 6 23.46 -13.35 -2.62
C ASN A 6 22.55 -13.90 -3.73
N TYR A 7 23.05 -14.88 -4.48
CA TYR A 7 22.33 -15.49 -5.61
C TYR A 7 20.93 -16.04 -5.25
N PRO A 8 20.72 -16.74 -4.11
CA PRO A 8 19.38 -17.18 -3.71
C PRO A 8 18.40 -16.03 -3.54
N ALA A 9 18.82 -14.95 -2.86
CA ALA A 9 17.95 -13.80 -2.65
C ALA A 9 17.59 -13.13 -3.99
N ILE A 10 18.57 -12.96 -4.89
CA ILE A 10 18.36 -12.37 -6.21
C ILE A 10 17.36 -13.23 -7.02
N ALA A 11 17.55 -14.55 -7.02
CA ALA A 11 16.65 -15.47 -7.73
C ALA A 11 15.21 -15.39 -7.19
N SER A 12 15.03 -15.39 -5.87
CA SER A 12 13.71 -15.24 -5.24
C SER A 12 13.06 -13.89 -5.57
N PHE A 13 13.85 -12.81 -5.58
CA PHE A 13 13.37 -11.47 -5.92
C PHE A 13 12.91 -11.37 -7.39
N ILE A 14 13.71 -11.88 -8.33
CA ILE A 14 13.36 -11.91 -9.75
C ILE A 14 12.10 -12.75 -9.98
N LEU A 15 12.01 -13.93 -9.36
CA LEU A 15 10.83 -14.79 -9.44
C LEU A 15 9.58 -14.07 -8.93
N PHE A 16 9.69 -13.37 -7.80
CA PHE A 16 8.61 -12.57 -7.22
C PHE A 16 8.16 -11.45 -8.16
N ILE A 17 9.08 -10.71 -8.77
CA ILE A 17 8.76 -9.67 -9.76
C ILE A 17 8.02 -10.26 -10.96
N ILE A 18 8.54 -11.33 -11.55
CA ILE A 18 7.95 -11.97 -12.72
C ILE A 18 6.54 -12.47 -12.40
N ALA A 19 6.35 -13.13 -11.27
CA ALA A 19 5.05 -13.60 -10.82
C ALA A 19 4.06 -12.44 -10.64
N THR A 20 4.47 -11.36 -9.97
CA THR A 20 3.64 -10.18 -9.74
C THR A 20 3.24 -9.50 -11.06
N LEU A 21 4.19 -9.30 -11.98
CA LEU A 21 3.92 -8.70 -13.29
C LEU A 21 3.01 -9.59 -14.14
N PHE A 22 3.22 -10.91 -14.12
CA PHE A 22 2.38 -11.86 -14.83
C PHE A 22 0.93 -11.82 -14.32
N ILE A 23 0.72 -11.89 -13.01
CA ILE A 23 -0.61 -11.81 -12.38
C ILE A 23 -1.28 -10.47 -12.71
N THR A 24 -0.53 -9.37 -12.63
CA THR A 24 -1.03 -8.02 -12.95
C THR A 24 -1.43 -7.90 -14.41
N ALA A 25 -0.60 -8.35 -15.35
CA ALA A 25 -0.90 -8.32 -16.78
C ALA A 25 -2.12 -9.18 -17.13
N TYR A 26 -2.23 -10.35 -16.51
CA TYR A 26 -3.37 -11.25 -16.65
C TYR A 26 -4.67 -10.63 -16.12
N ALA A 27 -4.63 -9.99 -14.95
CA ALA A 27 -5.77 -9.29 -14.38
C ALA A 27 -6.18 -8.06 -15.20
N ALA A 28 -5.20 -7.28 -15.68
CA ALA A 28 -5.43 -6.09 -16.51
C ALA A 28 -6.22 -6.41 -17.78
N ARG A 29 -5.95 -7.57 -18.43
CA ARG A 29 -6.68 -8.03 -19.63
C ARG A 29 -8.16 -8.34 -19.39
N ARG A 30 -8.57 -8.53 -18.14
CA ARG A 30 -9.97 -8.81 -17.75
C ARG A 30 -10.75 -7.56 -17.34
N THR A 31 -10.08 -6.44 -17.15
CA THR A 31 -10.74 -5.20 -16.73
C THR A 31 -11.37 -4.54 -17.95
N ARG A 32 -12.72 -4.44 -17.97
CA ARG A 32 -13.47 -3.88 -19.11
C ARG A 32 -14.30 -2.65 -18.75
N SER A 33 -14.57 -2.44 -17.47
CA SER A 33 -15.36 -1.31 -16.97
C SER A 33 -14.72 -0.65 -15.75
N ARG A 34 -15.22 0.55 -15.39
CA ARG A 34 -14.84 1.24 -14.14
C ARG A 34 -15.15 0.39 -12.90
N LYS A 35 -16.26 -0.35 -12.92
CA LYS A 35 -16.63 -1.25 -11.82
C LYS A 35 -15.64 -2.41 -11.69
N ASP A 36 -15.15 -2.94 -12.81
CA ASP A 36 -14.12 -3.99 -12.79
C ASP A 36 -12.79 -3.45 -12.25
N PHE A 37 -12.43 -2.22 -12.62
CA PHE A 37 -11.17 -1.60 -12.18
C PHE A 37 -11.16 -1.28 -10.68
N TYR A 38 -12.25 -0.68 -10.16
CA TYR A 38 -12.28 -0.19 -8.78
C TYR A 38 -12.72 -1.24 -7.75
N VAL A 39 -13.62 -2.16 -8.12
CA VAL A 39 -14.21 -3.11 -7.16
C VAL A 39 -14.23 -4.55 -7.68
N ALA A 40 -13.48 -4.84 -8.76
CA ALA A 40 -13.43 -6.17 -9.37
C ALA A 40 -14.83 -6.76 -9.63
N GLY A 41 -15.78 -5.93 -10.05
CA GLY A 41 -17.15 -6.36 -10.32
C GLY A 41 -17.97 -6.78 -9.08
N ASN A 42 -17.48 -6.53 -7.86
CA ASN A 42 -17.99 -7.07 -6.58
C ASN A 42 -17.83 -8.60 -6.45
N THR A 43 -16.83 -9.18 -7.11
CA THR A 43 -16.58 -10.64 -7.08
C THR A 43 -15.63 -11.09 -5.97
N ILE A 44 -14.89 -10.15 -5.36
CA ILE A 44 -13.91 -10.43 -4.31
C ILE A 44 -14.61 -10.67 -2.97
N GLY A 45 -14.37 -11.85 -2.37
CA GLY A 45 -14.91 -12.20 -1.05
C GLY A 45 -14.16 -11.52 0.11
N GLY A 46 -14.76 -11.55 1.31
CA GLY A 46 -14.23 -10.85 2.48
C GLY A 46 -12.78 -11.23 2.87
N ILE A 47 -12.45 -12.53 2.85
CA ILE A 47 -11.09 -13.01 3.17
C ILE A 47 -10.08 -12.51 2.14
N GLN A 48 -10.41 -12.63 0.84
CA GLN A 48 -9.54 -12.18 -0.24
C GLN A 48 -9.31 -10.67 -0.18
N ASN A 49 -10.36 -9.89 0.12
CA ASN A 49 -10.24 -8.46 0.32
C ASN A 49 -9.40 -8.12 1.57
N GLY A 50 -9.55 -8.87 2.66
CA GLY A 50 -8.75 -8.70 3.88
C GLY A 50 -7.26 -8.95 3.66
N ILE A 51 -6.90 -9.99 2.90
CA ILE A 51 -5.51 -10.26 2.51
C ILE A 51 -4.98 -9.13 1.63
N ALA A 52 -5.76 -8.66 0.65
CA ALA A 52 -5.37 -7.56 -0.22
C ALA A 52 -5.10 -6.27 0.57
N ILE A 53 -5.99 -5.89 1.49
CA ILE A 53 -5.82 -4.72 2.37
C ILE A 53 -4.59 -4.88 3.25
N SER A 54 -4.36 -6.07 3.82
CA SER A 54 -3.19 -6.32 4.67
C SER A 54 -1.88 -6.14 3.90
N GLY A 55 -1.85 -6.57 2.63
CA GLY A 55 -0.72 -6.36 1.73
C GLY A 55 -0.48 -4.88 1.38
N ASP A 56 -1.55 -4.15 1.03
CA ASP A 56 -1.48 -2.71 0.74
C ASP A 56 -1.04 -1.88 1.97
N TYR A 57 -1.35 -2.38 3.16
CA TYR A 57 -1.00 -1.72 4.41
C TYR A 57 0.47 -1.88 4.81
N MET A 58 1.15 -2.91 4.32
CA MET A 58 2.57 -3.13 4.59
C MET A 58 3.43 -2.21 3.71
N SER A 59 3.92 -1.14 4.34
CA SER A 59 4.90 -0.21 3.76
C SER A 59 6.28 -0.35 4.40
N ALA A 60 7.30 0.25 3.79
CA ALA A 60 8.62 0.36 4.40
C ALA A 60 8.57 1.05 5.77
N ALA A 61 7.73 2.07 5.94
CA ALA A 61 7.56 2.78 7.21
C ALA A 61 6.95 1.87 8.30
N SER A 62 5.90 1.11 7.97
CA SER A 62 5.25 0.22 8.93
C SER A 62 6.11 -1.01 9.26
N PHE A 63 6.87 -1.52 8.29
CA PHE A 63 7.73 -2.69 8.52
C PHE A 63 9.06 -2.28 9.14
N LEU A 64 9.92 -1.57 8.40
CA LEU A 64 11.25 -1.21 8.85
C LEU A 64 11.21 -0.14 9.95
N GLY A 65 10.33 0.86 9.80
CA GLY A 65 10.22 1.97 10.75
C GLY A 65 9.76 1.53 12.14
N LEU A 66 8.67 0.75 12.24
CA LEU A 66 8.18 0.29 13.55
C LEU A 66 9.08 -0.78 14.16
N VAL A 67 9.67 -1.68 13.37
CA VAL A 67 10.65 -2.66 13.88
C VAL A 67 11.90 -1.93 14.41
N GLY A 68 12.41 -0.94 13.67
CA GLY A 68 13.54 -0.12 14.12
C GLY A 68 13.21 0.70 15.37
N LEU A 69 12.01 1.27 15.43
CA LEU A 69 11.53 1.99 16.61
C LEU A 69 11.42 1.07 17.82
N PHE A 70 10.89 -0.15 17.64
CA PHE A 70 10.83 -1.15 18.70
C PHE A 70 12.21 -1.59 19.17
N PHE A 71 13.16 -1.76 18.25
CA PHE A 71 14.54 -2.07 18.59
C PHE A 71 15.20 -0.97 19.43
N MET A 72 14.94 0.30 19.10
CA MET A 72 15.57 1.46 19.75
C MET A 72 14.90 1.88 21.06
N ALA A 73 13.58 1.88 21.11
CA ALA A 73 12.78 2.40 22.23
C ALA A 73 12.05 1.31 23.04
N GLY A 74 12.20 0.05 22.64
CA GLY A 74 11.71 -1.10 23.42
C GLY A 74 10.20 -1.31 23.34
N TYR A 75 9.69 -2.03 24.34
CA TYR A 75 8.34 -2.61 24.34
C TYR A 75 7.20 -1.58 24.25
N ASP A 76 7.40 -0.36 24.79
CA ASP A 76 6.39 0.69 24.80
C ASP A 76 5.93 1.10 23.39
N THR A 77 6.72 0.78 22.38
CA THR A 77 6.39 1.07 20.97
C THR A 77 5.35 0.11 20.38
N ILE A 78 5.02 -0.99 21.08
CA ILE A 78 4.01 -1.96 20.62
C ILE A 78 2.63 -1.30 20.44
N PHE A 79 2.35 -0.23 21.19
CA PHE A 79 1.14 0.55 21.01
C PHE A 79 1.03 1.14 19.60
N PHE A 80 2.13 1.51 18.94
CA PHE A 80 2.08 1.98 17.55
C PHE A 80 1.61 0.88 16.59
N ILE A 81 2.06 -0.36 16.79
CA ILE A 81 1.66 -1.52 15.98
C ILE A 81 0.19 -1.89 16.24
N VAL A 82 -0.25 -1.86 17.49
CA VAL A 82 -1.65 -2.16 17.84
C VAL A 82 -2.60 -1.10 17.28
N ASN A 83 -2.24 0.19 17.40
CA ASN A 83 -3.04 1.29 16.84
C ASN A 83 -3.17 1.19 15.31
N LEU A 84 -2.08 0.77 14.65
CA LEU A 84 -2.04 0.52 13.21
C LEU A 84 -3.11 -0.52 12.80
N ILE A 85 -3.24 -1.63 13.53
CA ILE A 85 -4.29 -2.63 13.27
C ILE A 85 -5.68 -2.11 13.64
N LEU A 86 -5.82 -1.49 14.82
CA LEU A 86 -7.12 -1.05 15.35
C LEU A 86 -7.79 0.03 14.49
N SER A 87 -6.99 0.87 13.83
CA SER A 87 -7.48 1.92 12.93
C SER A 87 -8.37 1.36 11.81
N TRP A 88 -8.07 0.15 11.29
CA TRP A 88 -8.89 -0.50 10.26
C TRP A 88 -10.26 -0.91 10.75
N VAL A 89 -10.36 -1.32 12.02
CA VAL A 89 -11.64 -1.68 12.65
C VAL A 89 -12.56 -0.46 12.69
N VAL A 90 -12.01 0.70 13.07
CA VAL A 90 -12.75 1.97 13.10
C VAL A 90 -13.21 2.36 11.70
N VAL A 91 -12.34 2.29 10.70
CA VAL A 91 -12.69 2.61 9.30
C VAL A 91 -13.76 1.65 8.78
N LEU A 92 -13.64 0.36 9.06
CA LEU A 92 -14.59 -0.67 8.63
C LEU A 92 -16.00 -0.41 9.18
N PHE A 93 -16.13 -0.11 10.47
CA PHE A 93 -17.43 0.10 11.10
C PHE A 93 -18.03 1.48 10.82
N LEU A 94 -17.22 2.54 10.78
CA LEU A 94 -17.74 3.92 10.69
C LEU A 94 -17.86 4.43 9.26
N ILE A 95 -16.98 4.00 8.36
CA ILE A 95 -16.79 4.63 7.05
C ILE A 95 -17.17 3.67 5.91
N ALA A 96 -16.78 2.40 5.98
CA ALA A 96 -16.87 1.49 4.83
C ALA A 96 -18.31 1.31 4.31
N GLU A 97 -19.29 1.12 5.19
CA GLU A 97 -20.69 0.96 4.78
C GLU A 97 -21.23 2.22 4.08
N LYS A 98 -20.93 3.41 4.63
CA LYS A 98 -21.37 4.69 4.06
C LYS A 98 -20.79 4.88 2.66
N LEU A 99 -19.50 4.61 2.48
CA LEU A 99 -18.86 4.71 1.16
C LEU A 99 -19.42 3.69 0.18
N ARG A 100 -19.66 2.44 0.61
CA ARG A 100 -20.28 1.41 -0.22
C ARG A 100 -21.66 1.82 -0.72
N ASN A 101 -22.47 2.40 0.16
CA ASN A 101 -23.84 2.81 -0.16
C ASN A 101 -23.91 4.07 -1.05
N LEU A 102 -22.86 4.91 -1.07
CA LEU A 102 -22.76 6.06 -1.96
C LEU A 102 -22.50 5.69 -3.43
N GLY A 103 -22.06 4.46 -3.71
CA GLY A 103 -21.75 4.00 -5.07
C GLY A 103 -20.60 4.75 -5.77
N SER A 104 -19.83 5.55 -5.01
CA SER A 104 -18.67 6.28 -5.49
C SER A 104 -17.40 5.43 -5.33
N TYR A 105 -16.51 5.50 -6.31
CA TYR A 105 -15.28 4.69 -6.31
C TYR A 105 -14.07 5.41 -5.72
N THR A 106 -14.09 6.74 -5.64
CA THR A 106 -12.98 7.55 -5.12
C THR A 106 -13.44 8.43 -3.97
N PHE A 107 -12.52 8.78 -3.07
CA PHE A 107 -12.79 9.72 -1.98
C PHE A 107 -13.30 11.06 -2.51
N ALA A 108 -12.67 11.58 -3.58
CA ALA A 108 -13.06 12.84 -4.20
C ALA A 108 -14.52 12.80 -4.71
N ASP A 109 -14.94 11.70 -5.33
CA ASP A 109 -16.32 11.52 -5.78
C ASP A 109 -17.30 11.44 -4.61
N ALA A 110 -16.96 10.69 -3.55
CA ALA A 110 -17.80 10.56 -2.36
C ALA A 110 -18.04 11.91 -1.66
N VAL A 111 -17.00 12.74 -1.54
CA VAL A 111 -17.11 14.07 -0.93
C VAL A 111 -17.87 15.05 -1.84
N SER A 112 -17.70 14.91 -3.16
CA SER A 112 -18.40 15.72 -4.16
C SER A 112 -19.90 15.46 -4.23
N VAL A 113 -20.44 14.44 -3.53
CA VAL A 113 -21.89 14.25 -3.39
C VAL A 113 -22.53 15.39 -2.60
N ARG A 114 -21.80 15.98 -1.64
CA ARG A 114 -22.30 17.06 -0.76
C ARG A 114 -21.67 18.41 -1.04
N LEU A 115 -20.60 18.46 -1.82
CA LEU A 115 -19.79 19.65 -2.08
C LEU A 115 -19.58 19.85 -3.59
N GLN A 116 -19.05 21.00 -3.99
CA GLN A 116 -18.76 21.28 -5.40
C GLN A 116 -17.64 20.38 -5.93
N ALA A 117 -17.90 19.67 -7.02
CA ALA A 117 -16.99 18.65 -7.55
C ALA A 117 -15.63 19.20 -8.00
N ARG A 118 -15.60 20.33 -8.73
CA ARG A 118 -14.36 20.88 -9.30
C ARG A 118 -13.33 21.27 -8.23
N PRO A 119 -13.64 22.10 -7.21
CA PRO A 119 -12.66 22.45 -6.19
C PRO A 119 -12.23 21.24 -5.35
N ILE A 120 -13.15 20.32 -5.02
CA ILE A 120 -12.83 19.11 -4.24
C ILE A 120 -11.89 18.18 -5.00
N ARG A 121 -12.11 17.98 -6.30
CA ARG A 121 -11.22 17.14 -7.13
C ARG A 121 -9.82 17.74 -7.27
N ILE A 122 -9.73 19.07 -7.44
CA ILE A 122 -8.43 19.76 -7.49
C ILE A 122 -7.71 19.62 -6.14
N LEU A 123 -8.41 19.90 -5.03
CA LEU A 123 -7.85 19.76 -3.69
C LEU A 123 -7.38 18.32 -3.43
N ALA A 124 -8.22 17.32 -3.72
CA ALA A 124 -7.89 15.92 -3.54
C ALA A 124 -6.65 15.52 -4.36
N ALA A 125 -6.55 15.97 -5.62
CA ALA A 125 -5.37 15.71 -6.45
C ALA A 125 -4.10 16.35 -5.88
N VAL A 126 -4.16 17.62 -5.48
CA VAL A 126 -3.02 18.34 -4.91
C VAL A 126 -2.56 17.71 -3.60
N VAL A 127 -3.49 17.41 -2.68
CA VAL A 127 -3.18 16.76 -1.41
C VAL A 127 -2.61 15.36 -1.64
N THR A 128 -3.18 14.60 -2.58
CA THR A 128 -2.65 13.27 -2.93
C THR A 128 -1.22 13.37 -3.41
N LEU A 129 -0.90 14.29 -4.32
CA LEU A 129 0.47 14.47 -4.81
C LEU A 129 1.42 14.95 -3.71
N ALA A 130 0.98 15.91 -2.89
CA ALA A 130 1.78 16.48 -1.81
C ALA A 130 2.16 15.44 -0.74
N VAL A 131 1.28 14.46 -0.49
CA VAL A 131 1.55 13.38 0.47
C VAL A 131 2.26 12.20 -0.20
N ALA A 132 1.79 11.77 -1.37
CA ALA A 132 2.28 10.56 -2.03
C ALA A 132 3.72 10.71 -2.52
N VAL A 133 4.13 11.87 -3.04
CA VAL A 133 5.48 12.04 -3.59
C VAL A 133 6.56 11.89 -2.50
N PRO A 134 6.54 12.66 -1.39
CA PRO A 134 7.51 12.48 -0.32
C PRO A 134 7.46 11.07 0.28
N TYR A 135 6.26 10.50 0.39
CA TYR A 135 6.07 9.16 0.93
C TYR A 135 6.72 8.09 0.05
N LEU A 136 6.51 8.15 -1.27
CA LEU A 136 7.13 7.21 -2.22
C LEU A 136 8.65 7.38 -2.26
N LEU A 137 9.16 8.60 -2.18
CA LEU A 137 10.61 8.85 -2.09
C LEU A 137 11.21 8.18 -0.85
N ALA A 138 10.59 8.35 0.32
CA ALA A 138 11.03 7.68 1.55
C ALA A 138 11.02 6.15 1.42
N GLN A 139 10.00 5.59 0.77
CA GLN A 139 9.93 4.14 0.51
C GLN A 139 11.03 3.66 -0.44
N MET A 140 11.36 4.43 -1.48
CA MET A 140 12.45 4.09 -2.40
C MET A 140 13.81 4.06 -1.71
N VAL A 141 14.08 5.02 -0.83
CA VAL A 141 15.32 5.05 -0.01
C VAL A 141 15.41 3.83 0.90
N ALA A 142 14.31 3.51 1.61
CA ALA A 142 14.27 2.34 2.48
C ALA A 142 14.42 1.03 1.69
N ALA A 143 13.78 0.91 0.53
CA ALA A 143 13.93 -0.25 -0.35
C ALA A 143 15.37 -0.41 -0.86
N GLY A 144 16.04 0.69 -1.21
CA GLY A 144 17.45 0.68 -1.62
C GLY A 144 18.41 0.19 -0.54
N GLY A 145 18.22 0.66 0.70
CA GLY A 145 19.01 0.17 1.85
C GLY A 145 18.80 -1.33 2.12
N LEU A 146 17.56 -1.83 1.96
CA LEU A 146 17.29 -3.27 2.03
C LEU A 146 17.94 -4.02 0.85
N PHE A 147 17.92 -3.45 -0.35
CA PHE A 147 18.54 -4.04 -1.54
C PHE A 147 20.04 -4.23 -1.36
N GLU A 148 20.73 -3.22 -0.84
CA GLU A 148 22.16 -3.28 -0.54
C GLU A 148 22.46 -4.33 0.53
N SER A 149 21.70 -4.35 1.62
CA SER A 149 21.89 -5.32 2.70
C SER A 149 21.59 -6.77 2.28
N LEU A 150 20.64 -7.00 1.37
CA LEU A 150 20.21 -8.34 0.97
C LEU A 150 21.06 -8.93 -0.15
N PHE A 151 21.46 -8.11 -1.13
CA PHE A 151 22.13 -8.57 -2.34
C PHE A 151 23.64 -8.29 -2.38
N GLY A 152 24.14 -7.42 -1.49
CA GLY A 152 25.54 -7.02 -1.48
C GLY A 152 25.90 -6.07 -2.65
N LEU A 153 24.90 -5.49 -3.30
CA LEU A 153 25.07 -4.52 -4.38
C LEU A 153 24.98 -3.11 -3.80
N SER A 154 25.99 -2.27 -4.02
CA SER A 154 25.98 -0.92 -3.46
C SER A 154 24.83 -0.09 -4.02
N TYR A 155 24.07 0.54 -3.12
CA TYR A 155 23.00 1.50 -3.42
C TYR A 155 23.55 2.91 -3.15
N THR A 156 24.34 3.43 -4.08
CA THR A 156 24.83 4.83 -4.09
C THR A 156 24.24 5.61 -5.25
#